data_AF-A0AAF0F8G2-F1
#
_entry.id   AF-A0AAF0F8G2-F1
#
_cell.length_a   1.000
_cell.length_b   1.000
_cell.length_c   1.000
_cell.angle_alpha   90.00
_cell.angle_beta   90.00
_cell.angle_gamma   90.00
#
_symmetry.space_group_name_H-M   'P 1'
#
loop_
_entity.id
_entity.type
_entity.pdbx_description
1 polymer ?
#
loop_
_entity_poly.entity_id
_entity_poly.type
_entity_poly.pdbx_seq_one_letter_code
_entity_poly.pdbx_strand_id
1 'polypeptide(L)'
;MAEGGAKVRLANVYILREARTPKTCGICRKPTVYVLSSESAPMLDNMYICGSHTSDRALVTRLDAGKAPGPSTEDVDRVVKEWKDKQVEEVKAKHDDRASDKDNSAKDKSSAEDKAGRADQPEATAPAVPSVPIHGRFALHREFYAQRVRQLMPRKAPAPAFPTVPGGVFH
;
A
#
# COMPACT_ATOMS: atom_id res chain seq x y z
N MET A 1 -5.76 36.91 -13.20
CA MET A 1 -5.30 35.72 -13.95
C MET A 1 -6.14 34.55 -13.48
N ALA A 2 -7.10 34.10 -14.28
CA ALA A 2 -7.99 33.01 -13.92
C ALA A 2 -7.22 31.70 -14.08
N GLU A 3 -6.68 31.18 -12.98
CA GLU A 3 -6.12 29.83 -12.95
C GLU A 3 -7.23 28.86 -13.33
N GLY A 4 -7.12 28.27 -14.51
CA GLY A 4 -8.05 27.26 -15.00
C GLY A 4 -8.00 26.06 -14.07
N GLY A 5 -8.91 26.03 -13.09
CA GLY A 5 -9.05 24.91 -12.16
C GLY A 5 -9.22 23.63 -12.95
N ALA A 6 -8.16 22.82 -13.00
CA ALA A 6 -8.16 21.56 -13.70
C ALA A 6 -9.31 20.71 -13.14
N LYS A 7 -10.33 20.47 -13.98
CA LYS A 7 -11.52 19.72 -13.60
C LYS A 7 -11.08 18.28 -13.31
N VAL A 8 -10.91 17.96 -12.02
CA VAL A 8 -10.46 16.64 -11.57
C VAL A 8 -11.44 15.59 -12.07
N ARG A 9 -10.98 14.74 -13.00
CA ARG A 9 -11.73 13.59 -13.46
C ARG A 9 -11.52 12.48 -12.45
N LEU A 10 -12.54 12.18 -11.66
CA LEU A 10 -12.51 11.06 -10.74
C LEU A 10 -12.52 9.76 -11.56
N ALA A 11 -11.62 8.84 -11.25
CA ALA A 11 -11.63 7.47 -11.75
C ALA A 11 -12.06 6.52 -10.64
N ASN A 12 -12.75 5.43 -11.00
CA ASN A 12 -13.16 4.39 -10.05
C ASN A 12 -12.05 3.38 -9.78
N VAL A 13 -10.85 3.88 -9.47
CA VAL A 13 -9.69 3.06 -9.11
C VAL A 13 -9.09 3.61 -7.83
N TYR A 14 -8.97 2.73 -6.85
CA TYR A 14 -8.54 3.03 -5.50
C TYR A 14 -7.41 2.09 -5.11
N ILE A 15 -6.46 2.59 -4.34
CA ILE A 15 -5.34 1.82 -3.81
C ILE A 15 -5.53 1.70 -2.29
N LEU A 16 -5.42 0.48 -1.78
CA LEU A 16 -5.46 0.25 -0.34
C LEU A 16 -4.11 0.62 0.29
N ARG A 17 -4.16 1.47 1.31
CA ARG A 17 -3.00 1.89 2.10
C ARG A 17 -3.28 1.71 3.58
N GLU A 18 -2.22 1.62 4.37
CA GLU A 18 -2.30 1.71 5.82
C GLU A 18 -2.08 3.15 6.26
N ALA A 19 -2.99 3.65 7.09
CA ALA A 19 -2.92 4.95 7.72
C ALA A 19 -2.24 4.82 9.10
N ARG A 20 -1.48 5.85 9.48
CA ARG A 20 -0.80 5.89 10.78
C ARG A 20 -1.78 6.00 11.95
N THR A 21 -2.89 6.69 11.76
CA THR A 21 -3.91 6.88 12.79
C THR A 21 -5.19 6.12 12.41
N PRO A 22 -5.71 5.27 13.31
CA PRO A 22 -6.95 4.57 13.05
C PRO A 22 -8.10 5.56 13.00
N LYS A 23 -9.01 5.37 12.04
CA LYS A 23 -10.32 6.06 12.01
C LYS A 23 -11.44 5.04 11.92
N THR A 24 -12.67 5.50 12.02
CA THR A 24 -13.84 4.64 11.89
C THR A 24 -14.07 4.27 10.43
N CYS A 25 -14.39 3.00 10.18
CA CYS A 25 -14.80 2.52 8.86
C CYS A 25 -16.08 3.25 8.41
N GLY A 26 -16.11 3.72 7.17
CA GLY A 26 -17.28 4.42 6.62
C GLY A 26 -18.55 3.58 6.51
N ILE A 27 -18.45 2.26 6.68
CA ILE A 27 -19.54 1.30 6.47
C ILE A 27 -20.06 0.79 7.82
N CYS A 28 -19.22 0.09 8.59
CA CYS A 28 -19.61 -0.48 9.89
C CYS A 28 -19.19 0.34 11.11
N ARG A 29 -18.49 1.46 10.92
CA ARG A 29 -17.98 2.34 11.98
C ARG A 29 -16.98 1.69 12.95
N LYS A 30 -16.56 0.44 12.73
CA LYS A 30 -15.47 -0.19 13.49
C LYS A 30 -14.14 0.54 13.24
N PRO A 31 -13.25 0.62 14.23
CA PRO A 31 -11.94 1.24 14.05
C PRO A 31 -11.13 0.47 13.00
N THR A 32 -10.45 1.21 12.13
CA THR A 32 -9.62 0.65 11.06
C THR A 32 -8.45 1.56 10.74
N VAL A 33 -7.34 0.92 10.36
CA VAL A 33 -6.14 1.58 9.84
C VAL A 33 -6.09 1.59 8.31
N TYR A 34 -7.01 0.89 7.63
CA TYR A 34 -6.95 0.84 6.17
C TYR A 34 -7.71 2.00 5.53
N VAL A 35 -7.10 2.58 4.50
CA VAL A 35 -7.66 3.67 3.71
C VAL A 35 -7.59 3.31 2.23
N LEU A 36 -8.73 3.45 1.55
CA LEU A 36 -8.79 3.45 0.10
C LEU A 36 -8.57 4.88 -0.38
N SER A 37 -7.47 5.09 -1.09
CA SER A 37 -7.12 6.37 -1.71
C SER A 37 -7.38 6.30 -3.20
N SER A 38 -8.11 7.26 -3.77
CA SER A 38 -8.30 7.32 -5.22
C SER A 38 -6.96 7.54 -5.91
N GLU A 39 -6.73 6.82 -7.00
CA GLU A 39 -5.53 7.00 -7.82
C GLU A 39 -5.56 8.34 -8.58
N SER A 40 -6.75 8.78 -8.99
CA SER A 40 -6.94 10.04 -9.71
C SER A 40 -6.86 11.28 -8.82
N ALA A 41 -7.23 11.16 -7.54
CA ALA A 41 -7.37 12.30 -6.64
C ALA A 41 -7.05 11.92 -5.17
N PRO A 42 -5.81 11.50 -4.87
CA PRO A 42 -5.45 10.92 -3.57
C PRO A 42 -5.53 11.88 -2.39
N MET A 43 -5.56 13.20 -2.63
CA MET A 43 -5.72 14.22 -1.57
C MET A 43 -7.18 14.58 -1.30
N LEU A 44 -8.07 14.33 -2.28
CA LEU A 44 -9.48 14.71 -2.20
C LEU A 44 -10.37 13.52 -1.80
N ASP A 45 -10.05 12.34 -2.32
CA ASP A 45 -10.88 11.14 -2.17
C ASP A 45 -10.15 10.05 -1.39
N ASN A 46 -10.31 10.08 -0.06
CA ASN A 46 -9.84 9.04 0.85
C ASN A 46 -11.02 8.49 1.66
N MET A 47 -11.16 7.17 1.74
CA MET A 47 -12.23 6.50 2.50
C MET A 47 -11.65 5.41 3.40
N TYR A 48 -11.98 5.44 4.68
CA TYR A 48 -11.56 4.42 5.64
C TYR A 48 -12.47 3.20 5.57
N ILE A 49 -11.88 2.02 5.47
CA ILE A 49 -12.60 0.76 5.29
C ILE A 49 -11.91 -0.34 6.08
N CYS A 50 -12.65 -1.19 6.80
CA CYS A 50 -12.03 -2.32 7.51
C CYS A 50 -11.83 -3.52 6.57
N GLY A 51 -10.92 -4.43 6.93
CA GLY A 51 -10.58 -5.59 6.11
C GLY A 51 -11.78 -6.48 5.74
N SER A 52 -12.80 -6.57 6.61
CA SER A 52 -14.03 -7.31 6.28
C SER A 52 -14.79 -6.72 5.09
N HIS A 53 -14.72 -5.41 4.88
CA HIS A 53 -15.40 -4.71 3.77
C HIS A 53 -14.53 -4.56 2.53
N THR A 54 -13.21 -4.77 2.62
CA THR A 54 -12.35 -4.84 1.43
C THR A 54 -12.47 -6.20 0.73
N SER A 55 -12.87 -7.24 1.45
CA SER A 55 -13.15 -8.58 0.89
C SER A 55 -14.57 -8.74 0.34
N ASP A 56 -15.48 -7.80 0.63
CA ASP A 56 -16.88 -7.86 0.18
C ASP A 56 -17.04 -7.37 -1.27
N ARG A 57 -17.45 -8.28 -2.15
CA ARG A 57 -17.67 -8.00 -3.58
C ARG A 57 -18.82 -7.02 -3.84
N ALA A 58 -19.78 -6.90 -2.92
CA ALA A 58 -20.88 -5.93 -3.03
C ALA A 58 -20.40 -4.48 -2.85
N LEU A 59 -19.28 -4.30 -2.15
CA LEU A 59 -18.68 -3.00 -1.87
C LEU A 59 -17.52 -2.68 -2.79
N VAL A 60 -16.61 -3.64 -2.96
CA VAL A 60 -15.34 -3.44 -3.62
C VAL A 60 -14.98 -4.64 -4.46
N THR A 61 -14.58 -4.41 -5.71
CA THR A 61 -14.00 -5.44 -6.58
C THR A 61 -12.49 -5.24 -6.66
N ARG A 62 -11.71 -6.26 -6.31
CA ARG A 62 -10.25 -6.23 -6.47
C ARG A 62 -9.90 -6.35 -7.95
N LEU A 63 -9.18 -5.36 -8.48
CA LEU A 63 -8.78 -5.31 -9.89
C LEU A 63 -7.55 -6.20 -10.17
N ASP A 64 -6.71 -6.43 -9.17
CA ASP A 64 -5.51 -7.26 -9.31
C ASP A 64 -5.78 -8.77 -9.16
N ALA A 65 -7.04 -9.19 -9.07
CA ALA A 65 -7.41 -10.59 -8.85
C ALA A 65 -7.05 -11.57 -9.99
N GLY A 66 -6.38 -11.08 -11.05
CA GLY A 66 -5.80 -11.90 -12.12
C GLY A 66 -4.44 -11.39 -12.63
N LYS A 67 -3.86 -10.37 -11.98
CA LYS A 67 -2.55 -9.82 -12.35
C LYS A 67 -1.70 -9.85 -11.08
N ALA A 68 -0.81 -10.84 -10.98
CA ALA A 68 0.08 -10.97 -9.85
C ALA A 68 0.77 -9.61 -9.59
N PRO A 69 0.55 -8.98 -8.42
CA PRO A 69 1.26 -7.77 -8.05
C PRO A 69 2.65 -8.19 -7.57
N GLY A 70 3.55 -8.45 -8.53
CA GLY A 70 4.94 -8.72 -8.25
C GLY A 70 5.78 -8.48 -9.52
N PRO A 71 7.08 -8.17 -9.37
CA PRO A 71 8.03 -8.45 -10.44
C PRO A 71 7.79 -9.88 -10.95
N SER A 72 7.98 -10.13 -12.26
CA SER A 72 7.88 -11.50 -12.75
C SER A 72 8.80 -12.37 -11.90
N THR A 73 8.45 -13.64 -11.69
CA THR A 73 9.30 -14.57 -10.92
C THR A 73 10.73 -14.58 -11.46
N GLU A 74 10.88 -14.35 -12.77
CA GLU A 74 12.15 -14.19 -13.48
C GLU A 74 12.96 -12.97 -13.02
N ASP A 75 12.32 -11.82 -12.77
CA ASP A 75 13.01 -10.62 -12.29
C ASP A 75 13.50 -10.80 -10.83
N VAL A 76 12.73 -11.51 -10.00
CA VAL A 76 13.13 -11.85 -8.61
C VAL A 76 14.33 -12.79 -8.61
N ASP A 77 14.30 -13.82 -9.46
CA ASP A 77 15.37 -14.80 -9.54
C ASP A 77 16.69 -14.20 -10.04
N ARG A 78 16.64 -13.26 -11.00
CA ARG A 78 17.84 -12.53 -11.46
C ARG A 78 18.46 -11.70 -10.33
N VAL A 79 17.65 -10.96 -9.58
CA VAL A 79 18.14 -10.11 -8.48
C VAL A 79 18.75 -10.95 -7.35
N VAL A 80 18.12 -12.10 -7.02
CA VAL A 80 18.67 -13.03 -6.02
C VAL A 80 19.99 -13.63 -6.49
N LYS A 81 20.11 -13.97 -7.78
CA LYS A 81 21.36 -14.49 -8.36
C LYS A 81 22.47 -13.45 -8.34
N GLU A 82 22.21 -12.23 -8.83
CA GLU A 82 23.18 -11.13 -8.81
C GLU A 82 23.65 -10.77 -7.41
N TRP A 83 22.76 -10.85 -6.41
CA TRP A 83 23.12 -10.60 -5.02
C TRP A 83 24.00 -11.72 -4.44
N LYS A 84 23.67 -12.99 -4.73
CA LYS A 84 24.49 -14.14 -4.31
C LYS A 84 25.87 -14.14 -4.96
N ASP A 85 25.96 -13.85 -6.25
CA ASP A 85 27.25 -13.77 -6.96
C ASP A 85 28.12 -12.63 -6.42
N LYS A 86 27.54 -11.45 -6.14
CA LYS A 86 28.28 -10.34 -5.49
C LYS A 86 28.77 -10.70 -4.08
N GLN A 87 27.98 -11.43 -3.29
CA GLN A 87 28.40 -11.89 -1.97
C GLN A 87 29.54 -12.90 -2.05
N VAL A 88 29.49 -13.83 -3.01
CA VAL A 88 30.56 -14.82 -3.21
C VAL A 88 31.86 -14.16 -3.68
N GLU A 89 31.78 -13.21 -4.60
CA GLU A 89 32.95 -12.47 -5.07
C GLU A 89 33.56 -11.59 -3.97
N GLU A 90 32.76 -10.96 -3.12
CA GLU A 90 33.26 -10.17 -1.98
C GLU A 90 33.94 -11.06 -0.92
N VAL A 91 33.39 -12.26 -0.64
CA VAL A 91 34.00 -13.22 0.29
C VAL A 91 35.28 -13.82 -0.29
N LYS A 92 35.31 -14.14 -1.59
CA LYS A 92 36.52 -14.62 -2.27
C LYS A 92 37.61 -13.55 -2.32
N ALA A 93 37.27 -12.31 -2.66
CA ALA A 93 38.22 -11.21 -2.65
C ALA A 93 38.81 -10.98 -1.24
N LYS A 94 37.98 -11.02 -0.19
CA LYS A 94 38.45 -10.93 1.21
C LYS A 94 39.29 -12.14 1.66
N HIS A 95 39.07 -13.32 1.09
CA HIS A 95 39.86 -14.51 1.39
C HIS A 95 41.22 -14.48 0.67
N ASP A 96 41.27 -13.99 -0.57
CA ASP A 96 42.49 -13.86 -1.36
C ASP A 96 43.42 -12.77 -0.78
N ASP A 97 42.85 -11.62 -0.36
CA ASP A 97 43.59 -10.54 0.32
C ASP A 97 44.21 -11.02 1.65
N ARG A 98 43.50 -11.89 2.39
CA ARG A 98 43.99 -12.47 3.65
C ARG A 98 44.95 -13.65 3.46
N ALA A 99 45.00 -14.23 2.26
CA ALA A 99 45.95 -15.27 1.88
C ALA A 99 47.27 -14.69 1.36
N SER A 100 47.25 -13.48 0.78
CA SER A 100 48.48 -12.79 0.33
C SER A 100 49.29 -12.12 1.45
N ASP A 101 48.75 -11.99 2.67
CA ASP A 101 49.44 -11.36 3.82
C ASP A 101 50.09 -12.36 4.79
N LYS A 102 50.12 -13.66 4.45
CA LYS A 102 50.60 -14.72 5.36
C LYS A 102 51.82 -15.52 4.88
N ASP A 103 52.67 -14.91 4.05
CA ASP A 103 53.99 -15.44 3.67
C ASP A 103 55.16 -14.72 4.39
N ASN A 104 55.04 -14.49 5.71
CA ASN A 104 56.21 -14.27 6.58
C ASN A 104 55.88 -14.34 8.08
N SER A 105 55.65 -15.55 8.59
CA SER A 105 56.17 -15.98 9.90
C SER A 105 55.67 -17.36 10.26
N ALA A 106 56.61 -18.30 10.27
CA ALA A 106 56.50 -19.51 11.06
C ALA A 106 56.39 -19.16 12.56
N LYS A 107 55.54 -19.87 13.30
CA LYS A 107 55.82 -20.55 14.60
C LYS A 107 54.54 -20.76 15.44
N ASP A 108 54.16 -22.03 15.56
CA ASP A 108 53.81 -22.72 16.83
C ASP A 108 52.61 -22.23 17.66
N LYS A 109 51.46 -22.94 17.57
CA LYS A 109 50.90 -23.76 18.68
C LYS A 109 49.44 -24.18 18.46
N SER A 110 49.24 -25.46 18.75
CA SER A 110 48.01 -26.24 18.93
C SER A 110 47.14 -25.82 20.13
N SER A 111 45.82 -25.94 19.98
CA SER A 111 44.80 -26.50 20.92
C SER A 111 43.42 -25.96 20.53
N ALA A 112 42.48 -26.79 20.06
CA ALA A 112 41.57 -27.66 20.82
C ALA A 112 40.26 -26.94 21.26
N GLU A 113 39.17 -27.49 20.72
CA GLU A 113 37.83 -27.71 21.33
C GLU A 113 36.80 -26.58 21.52
N ASP A 114 35.61 -26.93 21.00
CA ASP A 114 34.25 -26.72 21.49
C ASP A 114 33.64 -25.32 21.65
N LYS A 115 32.69 -25.04 20.74
CA LYS A 115 31.51 -24.22 21.04
C LYS A 115 30.23 -24.91 20.54
N ALA A 116 29.73 -25.82 21.38
CA ALA A 116 28.30 -26.08 21.49
C ALA A 116 27.65 -24.92 22.26
N GLY A 117 26.58 -24.35 21.71
CA GLY A 117 25.90 -23.19 22.30
C GLY A 117 24.64 -22.81 21.54
N ARG A 118 23.75 -23.79 21.38
CA ARG A 118 22.38 -23.65 20.89
C ARG A 118 21.60 -22.76 21.85
N ALA A 119 21.37 -21.50 21.47
CA ALA A 119 20.38 -20.64 22.11
C ALA A 119 19.13 -20.63 21.22
N ASP A 120 18.21 -21.50 21.62
CA ASP A 120 16.82 -21.56 21.23
C ASP A 120 16.17 -20.18 21.48
N GLN A 121 15.86 -19.43 20.41
CA GLN A 121 14.93 -18.32 20.50
C GLN A 121 13.52 -18.86 20.26
N PRO A 122 12.54 -18.52 21.11
CA PRO A 122 11.20 -19.02 20.99
C PRO A 122 10.58 -18.51 19.69
N GLU A 123 10.24 -19.47 18.83
CA GLU A 123 9.33 -19.31 17.70
C GLU A 123 7.98 -18.82 18.24
N ALA A 124 7.82 -17.50 18.26
CA ALA A 124 6.52 -16.89 18.49
C ALA A 124 5.65 -17.20 17.27
N THR A 125 4.90 -18.30 17.34
CA THR A 125 3.84 -18.63 16.40
C THR A 125 2.73 -17.59 16.57
N ALA A 126 2.90 -16.43 15.95
CA ALA A 126 1.83 -15.47 15.81
C ALA A 126 0.74 -16.11 14.95
N PRO A 127 -0.55 -16.04 15.34
CA PRO A 127 -1.63 -16.55 14.51
C PRO A 127 -1.56 -15.82 13.16
N ALA A 128 -1.62 -16.57 12.07
CA ALA A 128 -1.70 -16.05 10.71
C ALA A 128 -2.99 -15.25 10.55
N VAL A 129 -2.96 -13.98 10.96
CA VAL A 129 -4.01 -13.02 10.68
C VAL A 129 -4.05 -12.89 9.16
N PRO A 130 -5.21 -13.06 8.50
CA PRO A 130 -5.29 -12.90 7.06
C PRO A 130 -4.82 -11.48 6.71
N SER A 131 -3.62 -11.39 6.15
CA SER A 131 -2.99 -10.12 5.81
C SER A 131 -3.77 -9.53 4.64
N VAL A 132 -4.44 -8.42 4.89
CA VAL A 132 -5.10 -7.68 3.81
C VAL A 132 -3.99 -7.24 2.86
N PRO A 133 -4.08 -7.53 1.54
CA PRO A 133 -3.02 -7.24 0.60
C PRO A 133 -2.81 -5.73 0.51
N ILE A 134 -1.77 -5.28 1.20
CA ILE A 134 -1.34 -3.89 1.24
C ILE A 134 -0.98 -3.49 -0.20
N HIS A 135 -1.43 -2.31 -0.64
CA HIS A 135 -1.26 -1.79 -2.01
C HIS A 135 -2.08 -2.48 -3.11
N GLY A 136 -3.09 -3.30 -2.77
CA GLY A 136 -4.05 -3.78 -3.77
C GLY A 136 -4.85 -2.65 -4.43
N ARG A 137 -5.13 -2.79 -5.72
CA ARG A 137 -6.02 -1.92 -6.52
C ARG A 137 -7.43 -2.47 -6.50
N PHE A 138 -8.36 -1.56 -6.33
CA PHE A 138 -9.75 -1.84 -6.06
C PHE A 138 -10.64 -0.88 -6.85
N ALA A 139 -11.76 -1.38 -7.36
CA ALA A 139 -12.84 -0.56 -7.88
C ALA A 139 -14.00 -0.60 -6.88
N LEU A 140 -14.57 0.55 -6.54
CA LEU A 140 -15.78 0.61 -5.73
C LEU A 140 -16.97 0.16 -6.57
N HIS A 141 -17.96 -0.45 -5.91
CA HIS A 141 -19.23 -0.73 -6.56
C HIS A 141 -19.92 0.58 -7.00
N ARG A 142 -20.74 0.47 -8.06
CA ARG A 142 -21.33 1.60 -8.78
C ARG A 142 -22.01 2.63 -7.85
N GLU A 143 -22.78 2.16 -6.88
CA GLU A 143 -23.52 3.03 -5.96
C GLU A 143 -22.59 3.82 -5.02
N PHE A 144 -21.57 3.17 -4.46
CA PHE A 144 -20.60 3.82 -3.57
C PHE A 144 -19.75 4.83 -4.33
N TYR A 145 -19.32 4.47 -5.54
CA TYR A 145 -18.59 5.41 -6.40
C TYR A 145 -19.44 6.62 -6.77
N ALA A 146 -20.71 6.42 -7.15
CA ALA A 146 -21.62 7.52 -7.46
C ALA A 146 -21.83 8.47 -6.27
N GLN A 147 -21.94 7.93 -5.04
CA GLN A 147 -22.00 8.74 -3.83
C GLN A 147 -20.73 9.57 -3.61
N ARG A 148 -19.54 8.98 -3.80
CA ARG A 148 -18.26 9.71 -3.69
C ARG A 148 -18.16 10.84 -4.72
N VAL A 149 -18.54 10.56 -5.98
CA VAL A 149 -18.56 11.58 -7.04
C VAL A 149 -19.48 12.74 -6.67
N ARG A 150 -20.67 12.49 -6.11
CA ARG A 150 -21.58 13.55 -5.66
C ARG A 150 -21.04 14.37 -4.48
N GLN A 151 -20.26 13.75 -3.59
CA GLN A 151 -19.65 14.43 -2.44
C GLN A 151 -18.51 15.36 -2.87
N LEU A 152 -17.74 14.95 -3.88
CA LEU A 152 -16.54 15.64 -4.34
C LEU A 152 -16.80 16.63 -5.47
N MET A 153 -17.83 16.39 -6.28
CA MET A 153 -18.26 17.37 -7.28
C MET A 153 -18.97 18.52 -6.56
N PRO A 154 -18.58 19.77 -6.82
CA PRO A 154 -19.30 20.92 -6.26
C PRO A 154 -20.76 20.83 -6.70
N ARG A 155 -21.68 20.89 -5.73
CA ARG A 155 -23.11 20.99 -6.03
C ARG A 155 -23.27 22.24 -6.86
N LYS A 156 -23.80 22.10 -8.08
CA LYS A 156 -24.23 23.27 -8.86
C LYS A 156 -25.13 24.09 -7.95
N ALA A 157 -24.76 25.34 -7.72
CA ALA A 157 -25.57 26.24 -6.90
C ALA A 157 -27.02 26.16 -7.41
N PRO A 158 -28.01 26.07 -6.50
CA PRO A 158 -29.40 26.20 -6.94
C PRO A 158 -29.50 27.49 -7.75
N ALA A 159 -30.23 27.44 -8.87
CA ALA A 159 -30.47 28.62 -9.67
C ALA A 159 -30.95 29.76 -8.75
N PRO A 160 -30.44 31.00 -8.92
CA PRO A 160 -30.85 32.10 -8.05
C PRO A 160 -32.38 32.16 -8.04
N ALA A 161 -32.97 32.02 -6.86
CA ALA A 161 -34.41 32.15 -6.70
C ALA A 161 -34.75 33.62 -6.96
N PHE A 162 -35.37 33.91 -8.09
CA PHE A 162 -35.88 35.24 -8.37
C PHE A 162 -37.00 35.56 -7.37
N PRO A 163 -37.00 36.76 -6.74
CA PRO A 163 -38.09 37.14 -5.87
C PRO A 163 -39.40 37.12 -6.66
N THR A 164 -40.39 36.38 -6.16
CA THR A 164 -41.74 36.39 -6.74
C THR A 164 -42.32 37.78 -6.51
N VAL A 165 -42.61 38.51 -7.59
CA VAL A 165 -43.28 39.80 -7.49
C VAL A 165 -44.72 39.55 -7.04
N PRO A 166 -45.17 40.07 -5.89
CA PRO A 166 -46.56 39.96 -5.48
C PRO A 166 -47.43 40.70 -6.49
N GLY A 167 -48.30 39.97 -7.18
CA GLY A 167 -49.27 40.54 -8.12
C GLY A 167 -50.25 41.43 -7.38
N GLY A 168 -50.11 42.74 -7.55
CA GLY A 168 -51.09 43.71 -7.06
C GLY A 168 -52.44 43.47 -7.75
N VAL A 169 -53.45 43.17 -6.95
CA VAL A 169 -54.85 43.14 -7.38
C VAL A 169 -55.27 44.59 -7.61
N PHE A 170 -55.43 44.99 -8.86
CA PHE A 170 -56.07 46.26 -9.19
C PHE A 170 -57.58 46.10 -8.98
N HIS A 171 -58.12 46.83 -8.00
CA HIS A 171 -59.54 46.99 -7.75
C HIS A 171 -60.11 48.15 -8.56
#